data_AF-A0A7S0YWY1-F1
#
_entry.id   AF-A0A7S0YWY1-F1
#
_cell.length_a   1.000
_cell.length_b   1.000
_cell.length_c   1.000
_cell.angle_alpha   90.00
_cell.angle_beta   90.00
_cell.angle_gamma   90.00
#
_symmetry.space_group_name_H-M   'P 1'
#
loop_
_entity.id
_entity.type
_entity.pdbx_description
1 polymer ?
#
loop_
_entity_poly.entity_id
_entity_poly.type
_entity_poly.pdbx_seq_one_letter_code
_entity_poly.pdbx_strand_id
1 'polypeptide(L)'
;IDGYLFGSLIHVRVRNEGQQSLPGVSLRVIESDVLHPTSSAVHTRLSPRQYAVLSSELAMKPGARISDEECGLGGFRIRLSVEAQGIEPQNLFLDLRCRRKNESFSFTYADFDGSPQAAAARLPRGGNCSD
;
A
#
# COMPACT_ATOMS: atom_id res chain seq x y z
N ILE A 1 21.51 -4.19 -13.92
CA ILE A 1 20.49 -3.12 -14.02
C ILE A 1 19.61 -3.36 -12.79
N ASP A 2 19.36 -2.33 -11.98
CA ASP A 2 18.73 -2.51 -10.66
C ASP A 2 17.27 -2.04 -10.71
N GLY A 3 16.35 -2.76 -10.07
CA GLY A 3 14.93 -2.38 -9.97
C GLY A 3 14.64 -1.41 -8.81
N TYR A 4 13.53 -0.68 -8.89
CA TYR A 4 13.04 0.22 -7.84
C TYR A 4 11.59 -0.12 -7.46
N LEU A 5 11.22 0.14 -6.20
CA LEU A 5 9.83 0.07 -5.75
C LEU A 5 9.01 1.22 -6.33
N PHE A 6 7.75 0.95 -6.66
CA PHE A 6 6.81 1.91 -7.22
C PHE A 6 6.19 2.86 -6.17
N GLY A 7 6.96 3.25 -5.15
CA GLY A 7 6.51 4.13 -4.07
C GLY A 7 7.32 3.96 -2.79
N SER A 8 7.28 4.96 -1.92
CA SER A 8 7.96 4.99 -0.61
C SER A 8 7.00 4.83 0.58
N LEU A 9 5.70 4.70 0.32
CA LEU A 9 4.66 4.58 1.33
C LEU A 9 3.70 3.45 0.97
N ILE A 10 3.15 2.82 1.99
CA ILE A 10 2.05 1.87 1.87
C ILE A 10 0.87 2.37 2.70
N HIS A 11 -0.34 2.25 2.13
CA HIS A 11 -1.59 2.56 2.81
C HIS A 11 -2.44 1.30 2.93
N VAL A 12 -2.94 1.02 4.13
CA VAL A 12 -3.85 -0.11 4.39
C VAL A 12 -5.11 0.42 5.06
N ARG A 13 -6.26 0.16 4.45
CA ARG A 13 -7.56 0.45 5.06
C ARG A 13 -7.93 -0.68 6.01
N VAL A 14 -8.19 -0.33 7.26
CA VAL A 14 -8.62 -1.27 8.30
C VAL A 14 -9.99 -0.88 8.83
N ARG A 15 -10.71 -1.86 9.36
CA ARG A 15 -11.99 -1.69 10.04
C ARG A 15 -11.96 -2.43 11.36
N ASN A 16 -12.47 -1.80 12.42
CA ASN A 16 -12.75 -2.50 13.65
C ASN A 16 -14.11 -3.21 13.55
N GLU A 17 -14.11 -4.52 13.37
CA GLU A 17 -15.35 -5.33 13.36
C GLU A 17 -15.81 -5.76 14.75
N GLY A 18 -14.98 -5.51 15.78
CA GLY A 18 -15.29 -5.82 17.17
C GLY A 18 -16.30 -4.86 17.79
N GLN A 19 -16.70 -5.19 19.02
CA GLN A 19 -17.64 -4.38 19.81
C GLN A 19 -16.97 -3.36 20.72
N GLN A 20 -15.65 -3.45 20.90
CA GLN A 20 -14.87 -2.56 21.77
C GLN A 20 -13.98 -1.63 20.96
N SER A 21 -13.60 -0.50 21.55
CA SER A 21 -12.62 0.40 20.92
C SER A 21 -11.23 -0.21 20.98
N LEU A 22 -10.49 -0.15 19.87
CA LEU A 22 -9.10 -0.61 19.76
C LEU A 22 -8.16 0.59 19.91
N PRO A 23 -7.38 0.70 20.99
CA PRO A 23 -6.40 1.76 21.15
C PRO A 23 -5.07 1.40 20.48
N GLY A 24 -4.35 2.44 20.01
CA GLY A 24 -2.98 2.29 19.52
C GLY A 24 -2.86 1.45 18.24
N VAL A 25 -3.86 1.48 17.37
CA VAL A 25 -3.85 0.75 16.10
C VAL A 25 -2.77 1.35 15.19
N SER A 26 -1.87 0.52 14.69
CA SER A 26 -0.77 0.91 13.81
C SER A 26 -0.48 -0.16 12.76
N LEU A 27 0.15 0.25 11.68
CA LEU A 27 0.67 -0.63 10.64
C LEU A 27 2.20 -0.68 10.75
N ARG A 28 2.73 -1.90 10.73
CA ARG A 28 4.16 -2.18 10.71
C ARG A 28 4.53 -2.91 9.43
N VAL A 29 5.56 -2.44 8.73
CA VAL A 29 6.24 -3.22 7.70
C VAL A 29 7.24 -4.11 8.43
N ILE A 30 7.06 -5.41 8.30
CA ILE A 30 8.01 -6.37 8.88
C ILE A 30 9.24 -6.42 7.99
N GLU A 31 10.39 -6.63 8.61
CA GLU A 31 11.66 -6.77 7.90
C GLU A 31 11.56 -7.83 6.78
N SER A 32 12.16 -7.49 5.64
CA SER A 32 12.38 -8.40 4.53
C SER A 32 13.83 -8.31 4.08
N ASP A 33 14.21 -9.08 3.06
CA ASP A 33 15.58 -9.07 2.55
C ASP A 33 16.01 -7.71 1.98
N VAL A 34 15.05 -6.92 1.49
CA VAL A 34 15.32 -5.62 0.85
C VAL A 34 14.81 -4.40 1.62
N LEU A 35 13.85 -4.57 2.54
CA LEU A 35 13.25 -3.48 3.31
C LEU A 35 13.65 -3.52 4.79
N HIS A 36 13.92 -2.34 5.34
CA HIS A 36 13.97 -2.14 6.78
C HIS A 36 12.58 -2.28 7.40
N PRO A 37 12.49 -2.79 8.63
CA PRO A 37 11.25 -2.71 9.39
C PRO A 37 10.90 -1.25 9.65
N THR A 38 9.66 -0.88 9.35
CA THR A 38 9.12 0.46 9.63
C THR A 38 7.79 0.33 10.36
N SER A 39 7.38 1.38 11.06
CA SER A 39 6.06 1.45 11.69
C SER A 39 5.39 2.78 11.36
N SER A 40 4.08 2.79 11.46
CA SER A 40 3.27 3.99 11.30
C SER A 40 3.75 5.06 12.27
N ALA A 41 4.00 6.27 11.76
CA ALA A 41 4.32 7.42 12.60
C ALA A 41 3.16 7.80 13.52
N VAL A 42 1.92 7.52 13.10
CA VAL A 42 0.70 7.84 13.82
C VAL A 42 0.01 6.57 14.28
N HIS A 43 -0.39 6.54 15.54
CA HIS A 43 -1.24 5.51 16.12
C HIS A 43 -2.66 6.05 16.22
N THR A 44 -3.65 5.24 15.87
CA THR A 44 -5.05 5.66 15.89
C THR A 44 -5.87 4.82 16.86
N ARG A 45 -6.93 5.42 17.41
CA ARG A 45 -7.96 4.67 18.14
C ARG A 45 -9.09 4.37 17.16
N LEU A 46 -9.48 3.10 17.07
CA LEU A 46 -10.62 2.68 16.25
C LEU A 46 -11.81 2.30 17.12
N SER A 47 -12.86 3.11 17.06
CA SER A 47 -14.16 2.75 17.65
C SER A 47 -14.82 1.59 16.88
N PRO A 48 -15.80 0.90 17.50
CA PRO A 48 -16.53 -0.17 16.84
C PRO A 48 -17.10 0.26 15.47
N ARG A 49 -16.89 -0.58 14.45
CA ARG A 49 -17.31 -0.38 13.05
C ARG A 49 -16.64 0.77 12.30
N GLN A 50 -15.72 1.51 12.94
CA GLN A 50 -14.98 2.60 12.33
C GLN A 50 -13.91 2.09 11.37
N TYR A 51 -13.67 2.85 10.30
CA TYR A 51 -12.55 2.66 9.38
C TYR A 51 -11.43 3.66 9.67
N ALA A 52 -10.19 3.24 9.42
CA ALA A 52 -9.06 4.15 9.28
C ALA A 52 -8.16 3.69 8.13
N VAL A 53 -7.36 4.63 7.62
CA VAL A 53 -6.24 4.35 6.74
C VAL A 53 -4.97 4.44 7.57
N LEU A 54 -4.25 3.33 7.66
CA LEU A 54 -2.94 3.26 8.29
C LEU A 54 -1.88 3.41 7.20
N SER A 55 -0.76 4.06 7.53
CA SER A 55 0.29 4.32 6.56
C SER A 55 1.66 4.06 7.17
N SER A 56 2.54 3.39 6.43
CA SER A 56 3.93 3.15 6.83
C SER A 56 4.88 3.39 5.67
N GLU A 57 6.13 3.70 5.97
CA GLU A 57 7.17 3.90 4.95
C GLU A 57 7.72 2.58 4.43
N LEU A 58 8.08 2.54 3.15
CA LEU A 58 8.84 1.46 2.53
C LEU A 58 10.30 1.91 2.43
N ALA A 59 11.08 1.61 3.45
CA ALA A 59 12.49 2.00 3.53
C ALA A 59 13.39 0.87 3.04
N MET A 60 14.11 1.08 1.93
CA MET A 60 15.08 0.12 1.43
C MET A 60 16.29 0.02 2.35
N LYS A 61 16.83 -1.19 2.54
CA LYS A 61 18.11 -1.40 3.21
C LYS A 61 19.25 -0.76 2.40
N PRO A 62 20.27 -0.16 3.04
CA PRO A 62 21.45 0.34 2.34
C PRO A 62 22.09 -0.75 1.49
N GLY A 63 22.26 -0.46 0.19
CA GLY A 63 22.85 -1.40 -0.75
C GLY A 63 21.94 -2.57 -1.17
N ALA A 64 20.74 -2.70 -0.61
CA ALA A 64 19.77 -3.67 -1.09
C ALA A 64 19.31 -3.32 -2.50
N ARG A 65 19.10 -4.37 -3.29
CA ARG A 65 18.69 -4.29 -4.68
C ARG A 65 17.59 -5.28 -4.91
N ILE A 66 16.63 -4.90 -5.75
CA ILE A 66 15.61 -5.81 -6.25
C ILE A 66 16.10 -6.31 -7.59
N SER A 67 16.23 -7.63 -7.73
CA SER A 67 16.73 -8.23 -8.96
C SER A 67 15.74 -8.05 -10.12
N ASP A 68 16.24 -8.11 -11.35
CA ASP A 68 15.41 -8.02 -12.56
C ASP A 68 14.45 -9.21 -12.71
N GLU A 69 14.77 -10.34 -12.09
CA GLU A 69 13.93 -11.54 -12.00
C GLU A 69 12.77 -11.32 -11.03
N GLU A 70 13.05 -10.81 -9.83
CA GLU A 70 12.01 -10.43 -8.85
C GLU A 70 11.12 -9.31 -9.40
N CYS A 71 11.66 -8.35 -10.16
CA CYS A 71 10.84 -7.35 -10.86
C CYS A 71 10.03 -7.93 -12.02
N GLY A 72 10.62 -8.85 -12.79
CA GLY A 72 10.03 -9.37 -14.03
C GLY A 72 8.92 -10.40 -13.83
N LEU A 73 8.87 -11.06 -12.66
CA LEU A 73 7.89 -12.10 -12.33
C LEU A 73 6.59 -11.56 -11.70
N GLY A 74 6.42 -10.24 -11.62
CA GLY A 74 5.14 -9.63 -11.22
C GLY A 74 5.12 -8.97 -9.84
N GLY A 75 6.26 -8.89 -9.14
CA GLY A 75 6.39 -8.07 -7.94
C GLY A 75 7.18 -8.71 -6.79
N PHE A 76 7.34 -7.93 -5.73
CA PHE A 76 8.03 -8.27 -4.50
C PHE A 76 7.03 -8.43 -3.35
N ARG A 77 6.98 -9.61 -2.72
CA ARG A 77 6.07 -9.88 -1.60
C ARG A 77 6.65 -9.34 -0.29
N ILE A 78 5.90 -8.51 0.40
CA ILE A 78 6.22 -8.02 1.74
C ILE A 78 5.27 -8.59 2.79
N ARG A 79 5.76 -8.65 4.04
CA ARG A 79 4.95 -8.98 5.20
C ARG A 79 4.67 -7.71 5.99
N LEU A 80 3.43 -7.55 6.40
CA LEU A 80 2.95 -6.44 7.20
C LEU A 80 2.27 -6.98 8.46
N SER A 81 2.22 -6.15 9.50
CA SER A 81 1.47 -6.42 10.72
C SER A 81 0.59 -5.24 11.07
N VAL A 82 -0.69 -5.50 11.32
CA VAL A 82 -1.58 -4.52 11.96
C VAL A 82 -1.60 -4.84 13.44
N GLU A 83 -1.10 -3.91 14.24
CA GLU A 83 -0.93 -4.05 15.68
C GLU A 83 -1.95 -3.17 16.41
N ALA A 84 -2.49 -3.64 17.53
CA ALA A 84 -3.33 -2.86 18.43
C ALA A 84 -3.01 -3.25 19.89
N GLN A 85 -3.18 -2.32 20.82
CA GLN A 85 -2.82 -2.58 22.22
C GLN A 85 -3.71 -3.66 22.84
N GLY A 86 -3.08 -4.68 23.41
CA GLY A 86 -3.77 -5.79 24.06
C GLY A 86 -4.45 -6.77 23.10
N ILE A 87 -4.18 -6.68 21.79
CA ILE A 87 -4.70 -7.57 20.76
C ILE A 87 -3.54 -8.24 20.03
N GLU A 88 -3.72 -9.51 19.66
CA GLU A 88 -2.73 -10.22 18.87
C GLU A 88 -2.55 -9.58 17.48
N PRO A 89 -1.30 -9.30 17.06
CA PRO A 89 -1.01 -8.70 15.77
C PRO A 89 -1.58 -9.50 14.60
N GLN A 90 -2.21 -8.81 13.65
CA GLN A 90 -2.74 -9.41 12.44
C GLN A 90 -1.72 -9.28 11.31
N ASN A 91 -1.17 -10.41 10.88
CA ASN A 91 -0.17 -10.43 9.81
C ASN A 91 -0.83 -10.62 8.44
N LEU A 92 -0.39 -9.84 7.46
CA LEU A 92 -0.82 -9.96 6.07
C LEU A 92 0.37 -9.86 5.12
N PHE A 93 0.19 -10.38 3.91
CA PHE A 93 1.16 -10.29 2.84
C PHE A 93 0.64 -9.37 1.75
N LEU A 94 1.52 -8.55 1.19
CA LEU A 94 1.21 -7.71 0.05
C LEU A 94 2.23 -7.93 -1.06
N ASP A 95 1.76 -8.12 -2.28
CA ASP A 95 2.62 -8.16 -3.46
C ASP A 95 2.80 -6.73 -3.99
N LEU A 96 3.99 -6.16 -3.80
CA LEU A 96 4.36 -4.85 -4.32
C LEU A 96 4.80 -4.97 -5.77
N ARG A 97 4.36 -4.05 -6.63
CA ARG A 97 4.92 -3.96 -7.98
C ARG A 97 6.29 -3.31 -7.94
N CYS A 98 7.21 -3.88 -8.70
CA CYS A 98 8.54 -3.34 -8.90
C CYS A 98 8.71 -2.96 -10.37
N ARG A 99 9.63 -2.03 -10.63
CA ARG A 99 9.89 -1.51 -11.97
C ARG A 99 11.37 -1.62 -12.30
N ARG A 100 11.67 -2.02 -13.55
CA ARG A 100 13.02 -1.95 -14.09
C ARG A 100 13.40 -0.51 -14.41
N LYS A 101 14.64 -0.12 -14.13
CA LYS A 101 15.14 1.26 -14.26
C LYS A 101 14.91 1.90 -15.65
N ASN A 102 14.80 1.10 -16.70
CA ASN A 102 14.72 1.51 -18.09
C ASN A 102 13.29 1.59 -18.67
N GLU A 103 12.25 1.23 -17.93
CA GLU A 103 10.87 1.21 -18.46
C GLU A 103 10.17 2.56 -18.25
N SER A 104 10.19 3.53 -19.16
CA SER A 104 9.51 4.84 -18.99
C SER A 104 7.98 4.78 -19.17
N PHE A 105 7.20 5.15 -18.14
CA PHE A 105 5.74 5.34 -18.24
C PHE A 105 5.25 6.54 -17.41
N SER A 106 4.17 7.18 -17.87
CA SER A 106 3.37 8.18 -17.17
C SER A 106 2.07 7.56 -16.66
N PHE A 107 1.67 7.85 -15.43
CA PHE A 107 0.32 7.53 -14.94
C PHE A 107 -0.32 8.73 -14.23
N THR A 108 -1.61 8.87 -14.48
CA THR A 108 -2.55 9.73 -13.76
C THR A 108 -3.12 8.94 -12.58
N TYR A 109 -3.12 9.51 -11.38
CA TYR A 109 -3.67 8.90 -10.18
C TYR A 109 -5.18 8.62 -10.38
N ALA A 110 -5.62 7.37 -10.24
CA ALA A 110 -7.01 7.04 -9.99
C ALA A 110 -7.12 6.71 -8.51
N ASP A 111 -7.57 7.69 -7.72
CA ASP A 111 -8.01 7.45 -6.36
C ASP A 111 -9.14 6.41 -6.45
N PHE A 112 -8.93 5.25 -5.83
CA PHE A 112 -9.94 4.19 -5.72
C PHE A 112 -10.46 4.25 -4.29
N ASP A 113 -11.09 5.36 -3.95
CA ASP A 113 -12.06 5.44 -2.88
C ASP A 113 -13.26 4.57 -3.30
N GLY A 114 -13.17 3.27 -2.95
CA GLY A 114 -14.19 2.24 -3.20
C GLY A 114 -15.58 2.60 -2.65
N SER A 115 -16.22 3.55 -3.31
CA SER A 115 -17.64 3.79 -3.37
C SER A 115 -18.10 3.19 -4.71
N PRO A 116 -19.16 2.37 -4.74
CA PRO A 116 -19.77 1.94 -5.99
C PRO A 116 -20.54 3.14 -6.57
N GLN A 117 -19.82 4.11 -7.15
CA GLN A 117 -20.40 5.20 -7.94
C GLN A 117 -19.69 5.41 -9.29
N ALA A 118 -18.59 4.70 -9.57
CA ALA A 118 -17.95 4.69 -10.89
C ALA A 118 -18.78 4.01 -12.01
N ALA A 119 -20.03 3.62 -11.73
CA ALA A 119 -21.01 3.26 -12.75
C ALA A 119 -21.81 4.47 -13.30
N ALA A 120 -21.58 5.69 -12.79
CA ALA A 120 -22.34 6.88 -13.21
C ALA A 120 -21.51 7.95 -13.96
N ALA A 121 -20.19 7.77 -14.12
CA ALA A 121 -19.41 8.63 -15.00
C ALA A 121 -19.61 8.19 -16.46
N ARG A 122 -20.71 8.66 -17.06
CA ARG A 122 -20.86 8.69 -18.52
C ARG A 122 -19.64 9.42 -19.07
N LEU A 123 -18.71 8.67 -19.63
CA LEU A 123 -17.64 9.23 -20.47
C LEU A 123 -18.31 10.16 -21.49
N PRO A 124 -17.91 11.45 -21.58
CA PRO A 124 -18.38 12.27 -22.67
C PRO A 124 -17.93 11.59 -23.96
N ARG A 125 -18.90 11.29 -24.83
CA ARG A 125 -18.60 10.88 -26.21
C ARG A 125 -17.81 12.02 -26.81
N GLY A 126 -16.50 11.80 -26.98
CA GLY A 126 -15.59 12.78 -27.55
C GLY A 126 -16.15 13.28 -28.87
N GLY A 127 -16.37 14.59 -28.93
CA GLY A 127 -16.63 15.30 -30.17
C GLY A 127 -15.43 15.15 -31.10
N ASN A 128 -15.74 15.12 -32.40
CA ASN A 128 -14.78 15.03 -33.49
C ASN A 128 -13.64 16.05 -33.32
N CYS A 129 -12.40 15.57 -33.40
CA CYS A 129 -11.29 16.41 -33.81
C CYS A 129 -11.41 16.59 -35.33
N SER A 130 -11.58 17.83 -35.78
CA SER A 130 -11.45 18.23 -37.17
C SER A 130 -10.76 19.59 -37.15
N ASP A 131 -9.60 19.66 -37.80
CA ASP A 131 -9.06 20.92 -38.34
C ASP A 131 -9.93 21.39 -39.51
#